data_AF-A0EHY0-F1
#
_entry.id   AF-A0EHY0-F1
#
_cell.length_a   1.000
_cell.length_b   1.000
_cell.length_c   1.000
_cell.angle_alpha   90.00
_cell.angle_beta   90.00
_cell.angle_gamma   90.00
#
_symmetry.space_group_name_H-M   'P 1'
#
loop_
_entity.id
_entity.type
_entity.pdbx_description
1 polymer ?
#
loop_
_entity_poly.entity_id
_entity_poly.type
_entity_poly.pdbx_seq_one_letter_code
_entity_poly.pdbx_strand_id
1 'polypeptide(L)'
;MNIYSTQIEKQRLLEGLFGIFAVFVLIDINFQLSDYPFLWKYIINFIEMNKFITVALIALVSVQAWDIDFALLLQTGSQSNDAIQAVYDLLNDLKTSNIEAQGLADEKNISDEEIGQSRIAALSKVNELNQKAWASAKARREQIGVEYREATDYIAWATQRLADIDRREVELEELRCFSNGLFVRAIKQHNDALGVIRILKNDLSGYLTGAPSSMVELKVENVADKLKQYSQLFNQDAMSKFAQLASEQASGNAELHALGESEGTTGGDRQPGVNVGQLVYNALSDLEDQLKSALAALEQNEIAGYYQLADWLADSEAEKVHLQDEIQRKTQLQDKLVVQEQAALAVQAKANSVLKDSQNAINAATASLYELRELYDTELNRRNEENAIIDEVIHIFKQQVLEMANQTSYGKK
;
A
#
# COMPACT_ATOMS: atom_id res chain seq x y z
N MET A 1 50.00 -88.37 -11.99
CA MET A 1 50.92 -87.37 -12.55
C MET A 1 50.11 -86.35 -13.38
N ASN A 2 49.28 -85.51 -12.74
CA ASN A 2 48.63 -84.35 -13.39
C ASN A 2 47.92 -83.38 -12.40
N ILE A 3 48.58 -83.00 -11.30
CA ILE A 3 48.02 -82.03 -10.32
C ILE A 3 48.95 -80.81 -10.12
N TYR A 4 50.25 -80.95 -10.40
CA TYR A 4 51.21 -79.83 -10.32
C TYR A 4 51.17 -78.86 -11.52
N SER A 5 50.59 -79.26 -12.66
CA SER A 5 50.49 -78.41 -13.86
C SER A 5 49.43 -77.30 -13.73
N THR A 6 48.33 -77.56 -13.02
CA THR A 6 47.19 -76.65 -12.90
C THR A 6 47.35 -75.58 -11.82
N GLN A 7 48.28 -75.76 -10.87
CA GLN A 7 48.60 -74.77 -9.84
C GLN A 7 49.57 -73.69 -10.37
N ILE A 8 50.55 -74.07 -11.20
CA ILE A 8 51.54 -73.15 -11.76
C ILE A 8 50.91 -72.24 -12.85
N GLU A 9 49.91 -72.72 -13.60
CA GLU A 9 49.16 -71.89 -14.57
C GLU A 9 48.24 -70.86 -13.91
N LYS A 10 47.64 -71.17 -12.76
CA LYS A 10 46.80 -70.23 -12.00
C LYS A 10 47.61 -69.14 -11.30
N GLN A 11 48.81 -69.48 -10.81
CA GLN A 11 49.71 -68.53 -10.17
C GLN A 11 50.29 -67.51 -11.17
N ARG A 12 50.60 -67.93 -12.40
CA ARG A 12 51.04 -67.03 -13.49
C ARG A 12 49.93 -66.12 -14.03
N LEU A 13 48.67 -66.56 -14.00
CA LEU A 13 47.52 -65.71 -14.37
C LEU A 13 47.22 -64.62 -13.31
N LEU A 14 47.44 -64.93 -12.02
CA LEU A 14 47.31 -63.97 -10.93
C LEU A 14 48.43 -62.92 -10.92
N GLU A 15 49.68 -63.32 -11.19
CA GLU A 15 50.82 -62.38 -11.30
C GLU A 15 50.72 -61.49 -12.55
N GLY A 16 50.17 -62.01 -13.66
CA GLY A 16 49.92 -61.24 -14.88
C GLY A 16 48.80 -60.19 -14.74
N LEU A 17 47.77 -60.46 -13.93
CA LEU A 17 46.68 -59.52 -13.64
C LEU A 17 47.10 -58.42 -12.65
N PHE A 18 47.96 -58.74 -11.68
CA PHE A 18 48.51 -57.76 -10.73
C PHE A 18 49.50 -56.78 -11.39
N GLY A 19 50.29 -57.23 -12.36
CA GLY A 19 51.25 -56.39 -13.08
C GLY A 19 50.61 -55.34 -14.00
N ILE A 20 49.45 -55.64 -14.59
CA ILE A 20 48.76 -54.72 -15.52
C ILE A 20 47.92 -53.68 -14.76
N PHE A 21 47.39 -54.01 -13.59
CA PHE A 21 46.62 -53.08 -12.75
C PHE A 21 47.51 -52.04 -12.04
N ALA A 22 48.73 -52.42 -11.65
CA ALA A 22 49.67 -51.52 -10.97
C ALA A 22 50.24 -50.41 -11.88
N VAL A 23 50.37 -50.67 -13.19
CA VAL A 23 50.93 -49.69 -14.15
C VAL A 23 49.89 -48.65 -14.60
N PHE A 24 48.60 -48.99 -14.63
CA PHE A 24 47.54 -48.03 -14.97
C PHE A 24 47.22 -47.06 -13.81
N VAL A 25 47.35 -47.50 -12.55
CA VAL A 25 47.06 -46.64 -11.38
C VAL A 25 48.20 -45.64 -11.10
N LEU A 26 49.44 -45.96 -11.48
CA LEU A 26 50.59 -45.07 -11.24
C LEU A 26 50.77 -43.94 -12.26
N ILE A 27 50.16 -44.04 -13.45
CA ILE A 27 50.34 -43.04 -14.53
C ILE A 27 49.30 -41.91 -14.47
N ASP A 28 48.09 -42.13 -13.91
CA ASP A 28 47.06 -41.08 -13.81
C ASP A 28 47.07 -40.27 -12.49
N ILE A 29 47.79 -40.72 -11.45
CA ILE A 29 47.77 -40.06 -10.13
C ILE A 29 48.63 -38.78 -10.07
N ASN A 30 49.58 -38.60 -10.98
CA ASN A 30 50.53 -37.48 -10.86
C ASN A 30 50.07 -36.13 -11.44
N PHE A 31 48.90 -36.03 -12.10
CA PHE A 31 48.55 -34.82 -12.84
C PHE A 31 47.45 -33.91 -12.25
N GLN A 32 46.76 -34.25 -11.14
CA GLN A 32 45.66 -33.39 -10.65
C GLN A 32 45.44 -33.30 -9.12
N LEU A 33 46.44 -33.58 -8.29
CA LEU A 33 46.22 -33.69 -6.82
C LEU A 33 46.80 -32.56 -5.94
N SER A 34 47.13 -31.38 -6.47
CA SER A 34 47.53 -30.24 -5.61
C SER A 34 46.37 -29.50 -4.93
N ASP A 35 45.14 -29.64 -5.42
CA ASP A 35 44.05 -28.69 -5.09
C ASP A 35 42.97 -29.23 -4.14
N TYR A 36 43.05 -30.48 -3.67
CA TYR A 36 42.00 -31.11 -2.86
C TYR A 36 42.53 -31.89 -1.64
N PRO A 37 42.77 -31.23 -0.48
CA PRO A 37 43.22 -31.89 0.74
C PRO A 37 42.20 -32.88 1.34
N PHE A 38 40.91 -32.75 1.01
CA PHE A 38 39.85 -33.67 1.44
C PHE A 38 39.97 -35.06 0.78
N LEU A 39 40.39 -35.13 -0.48
CA LEU A 39 40.61 -36.39 -1.20
C LEU A 39 41.81 -37.18 -0.64
N TRP A 40 42.82 -36.49 -0.12
CA TRP A 40 43.97 -37.15 0.54
C TRP A 40 43.51 -37.88 1.82
N LYS A 41 42.60 -37.29 2.60
CA LYS A 41 42.03 -37.96 3.78
C LYS A 41 41.21 -39.22 3.41
N TYR A 42 40.49 -39.17 2.28
CA TYR A 42 39.78 -40.32 1.71
C TYR A 42 40.72 -41.42 1.23
N ILE A 43 41.86 -41.06 0.62
CA ILE A 43 42.84 -42.04 0.12
C ILE A 43 43.61 -42.71 1.28
N ILE A 44 43.99 -42.00 2.36
CA ILE A 44 44.61 -42.69 3.52
C ILE A 44 43.58 -43.60 4.20
N ASN A 45 42.34 -43.14 4.39
CA ASN A 45 41.29 -43.94 5.00
C ASN A 45 40.95 -45.17 4.15
N PHE A 46 40.95 -45.06 2.81
CA PHE A 46 40.77 -46.19 1.90
C PHE A 46 41.95 -47.17 1.94
N ILE A 47 43.19 -46.68 2.07
CA ILE A 47 44.40 -47.51 2.23
C ILE A 47 44.43 -48.19 3.62
N GLU A 48 43.97 -47.53 4.68
CA GLU A 48 43.83 -48.12 6.02
C GLU A 48 42.67 -49.13 6.09
N MET A 49 41.54 -48.84 5.44
CA MET A 49 40.38 -49.73 5.24
C MET A 49 40.78 -51.02 4.52
N ASN A 50 41.61 -50.93 3.47
CA ASN A 50 42.13 -52.11 2.79
C ASN A 50 43.09 -52.92 3.68
N LYS A 51 43.85 -52.29 4.58
CA LYS A 51 44.72 -53.02 5.51
C LYS A 51 43.93 -53.77 6.58
N PHE A 52 42.89 -53.16 7.16
CA PHE A 52 42.07 -53.82 8.19
C PHE A 52 41.20 -54.95 7.62
N ILE A 53 40.56 -54.73 6.47
CA ILE A 53 39.78 -55.77 5.79
C ILE A 53 40.69 -56.90 5.29
N THR A 54 41.88 -56.58 4.78
CA THR A 54 42.86 -57.60 4.35
C THR A 54 43.43 -58.37 5.54
N VAL A 55 43.66 -57.74 6.70
CA VAL A 55 44.10 -58.46 7.91
C VAL A 55 42.97 -59.32 8.49
N ALA A 56 41.72 -58.87 8.49
CA ALA A 56 40.57 -59.65 8.94
C ALA A 56 40.23 -60.79 7.98
N LEU A 57 40.30 -60.58 6.66
CA LEU A 57 40.18 -61.64 5.65
C LEU A 57 41.38 -62.59 5.65
N ILE A 58 42.61 -62.11 5.88
CA ILE A 58 43.77 -62.98 6.07
C ILE A 58 43.60 -63.78 7.36
N ALA A 59 43.03 -63.23 8.44
CA ALA A 59 42.69 -63.98 9.64
C ALA A 59 41.59 -65.04 9.36
N LEU A 60 40.54 -64.68 8.62
CA LEU A 60 39.46 -65.62 8.26
C LEU A 60 39.94 -66.73 7.31
N VAL A 61 40.77 -66.38 6.32
CA VAL A 61 41.38 -67.31 5.36
C VAL A 61 42.51 -68.10 6.00
N SER A 62 43.27 -67.56 6.96
CA SER A 62 44.26 -68.33 7.72
C SER A 62 43.63 -69.28 8.75
N VAL A 63 42.39 -69.03 9.18
CA VAL A 63 41.59 -69.99 9.96
C VAL A 63 40.98 -71.09 9.07
N GLN A 64 40.68 -70.81 7.79
CA GLN A 64 40.08 -71.80 6.88
C GLN A 64 41.06 -72.53 5.94
N ALA A 65 42.26 -71.99 5.70
CA ALA A 65 43.24 -72.55 4.74
C ALA A 65 44.41 -73.27 5.41
N TRP A 66 44.40 -73.39 6.73
CA TRP A 66 45.41 -74.11 7.47
C TRP A 66 44.74 -75.30 8.18
N ASP A 67 44.92 -76.49 7.61
CA ASP A 67 45.26 -77.66 8.44
C ASP A 67 46.64 -77.40 9.10
N ILE A 68 46.76 -76.32 9.89
CA ILE A 68 47.83 -76.26 10.89
C ILE A 68 47.43 -77.36 11.85
N ASP A 69 48.34 -78.30 12.02
CA ASP A 69 48.32 -79.27 13.10
C ASP A 69 48.45 -78.52 14.45
N PHE A 70 47.40 -77.79 14.84
CA PHE A 70 47.29 -77.05 16.11
C PHE A 70 47.35 -78.03 17.29
N ALA A 71 47.04 -79.31 17.04
CA ALA A 71 47.31 -80.44 17.91
C ALA A 71 48.81 -80.59 18.28
N LEU A 72 49.71 -80.28 17.34
CA LEU A 72 51.17 -80.34 17.55
C LEU A 72 51.69 -79.12 18.35
N LEU A 73 51.02 -77.97 18.23
CA LEU A 73 51.33 -76.73 18.96
C LEU A 73 50.79 -76.72 20.41
N LEU A 74 49.70 -77.45 20.69
CA LEU A 74 49.19 -77.67 22.05
C LEU A 74 49.96 -78.74 22.83
N GLN A 75 50.77 -79.56 22.16
CA GLN A 75 51.70 -80.48 22.82
C GLN A 75 52.85 -79.75 23.57
N THR A 76 53.10 -78.47 23.25
CA THR A 76 54.00 -77.56 23.97
C THR A 76 53.19 -76.65 24.91
N GLY A 77 52.64 -77.25 25.97
CA GLY A 77 51.55 -76.75 26.83
C GLY A 77 51.68 -75.45 27.64
N SER A 78 52.49 -74.46 27.22
CA SER A 78 52.42 -73.08 27.76
C SER A 78 52.34 -72.01 26.67
N GLN A 79 53.16 -72.11 25.61
CA GLN A 79 53.22 -71.12 24.53
C GLN A 79 51.93 -71.05 23.69
N SER A 80 51.21 -72.18 23.56
CA SER A 80 49.94 -72.21 22.83
C SER A 80 48.78 -71.57 23.60
N ASN A 81 48.78 -71.64 24.94
CA ASN A 81 47.73 -71.01 25.75
C ASN A 81 47.89 -69.48 25.76
N ASP A 82 49.14 -69.00 25.82
CA ASP A 82 49.46 -67.57 25.73
C ASP A 82 49.08 -66.99 24.35
N ALA A 83 49.30 -67.75 23.26
CA ALA A 83 48.90 -67.35 21.91
C ALA A 83 47.37 -67.30 21.72
N ILE A 84 46.63 -68.27 22.29
CA ILE A 84 45.17 -68.29 22.28
C ILE A 84 44.62 -67.08 23.05
N GLN A 85 45.17 -66.80 24.23
CA GLN A 85 44.77 -65.64 25.03
C GLN A 85 45.07 -64.32 24.31
N ALA A 86 46.23 -64.19 23.67
CA ALA A 86 46.59 -62.99 22.90
C ALA A 86 45.63 -62.71 21.73
N VAL A 87 45.10 -63.74 21.06
CA VAL A 87 44.09 -63.58 19.99
C VAL A 87 42.74 -63.16 20.58
N TYR A 88 42.34 -63.70 21.73
CA TYR A 88 41.13 -63.24 22.43
C TYR A 88 41.24 -61.79 22.88
N ASP A 89 42.38 -61.42 23.46
CA ASP A 89 42.61 -60.06 23.93
C ASP A 89 42.59 -59.09 22.75
N LEU A 90 43.23 -59.43 21.62
CA LEU A 90 43.18 -58.63 20.39
C LEU A 90 41.75 -58.44 19.86
N LEU A 91 40.93 -59.49 19.80
CA LEU A 91 39.55 -59.39 19.30
C LEU A 91 38.66 -58.57 20.25
N ASN A 92 38.83 -58.72 21.56
CA ASN A 92 38.13 -57.91 22.55
C ASN A 92 38.60 -56.44 22.54
N ASP A 93 39.89 -56.19 22.32
CA ASP A 93 40.45 -54.85 22.18
C ASP A 93 39.93 -54.16 20.92
N LEU A 94 39.84 -54.88 19.79
CA LEU A 94 39.25 -54.36 18.56
C LEU A 94 37.76 -54.01 18.74
N LYS A 95 37.00 -54.88 19.43
CA LYS A 95 35.60 -54.61 19.76
C LYS A 95 35.48 -53.38 20.67
N THR A 96 36.28 -53.31 21.72
CA THR A 96 36.28 -52.19 22.68
C THR A 96 36.64 -50.88 22.00
N SER A 97 37.67 -50.90 21.15
CA SER A 97 38.07 -49.75 20.33
C SER A 97 36.94 -49.24 19.42
N ASN A 98 36.21 -50.15 18.76
CA ASN A 98 35.05 -49.78 17.95
C ASN A 98 33.90 -49.17 18.78
N ILE A 99 33.65 -49.70 19.99
CA ILE A 99 32.65 -49.15 20.93
C ILE A 99 33.06 -47.76 21.42
N GLU A 100 34.32 -47.57 21.84
CA GLU A 100 34.84 -46.26 22.28
C GLU A 100 34.78 -45.24 21.14
N ALA A 101 35.17 -45.65 19.94
CA ALA A 101 35.10 -44.79 18.78
C ALA A 101 33.64 -44.44 18.41
N GLN A 102 32.66 -45.31 18.70
CA GLN A 102 31.24 -44.99 18.52
C GLN A 102 30.77 -43.97 19.56
N GLY A 103 31.19 -44.11 20.82
CA GLY A 103 30.90 -43.12 21.87
C GLY A 103 31.38 -41.71 21.50
N LEU A 104 32.59 -41.60 20.94
CA LEU A 104 33.10 -40.32 20.42
C LEU A 104 32.30 -39.80 19.23
N ALA A 105 31.82 -40.68 18.35
CA ALA A 105 30.98 -40.31 17.22
C ALA A 105 29.58 -39.84 17.67
N ASP A 106 29.02 -40.46 18.71
CA ASP A 106 27.73 -40.08 19.31
C ASP A 106 27.80 -38.70 19.95
N GLU A 107 28.83 -38.44 20.76
CA GLU A 107 29.06 -37.12 21.36
C GLU A 107 29.23 -36.04 20.28
N LYS A 108 29.99 -36.36 19.23
CA LYS A 108 30.16 -35.45 18.10
C LYS A 108 28.85 -35.21 17.36
N ASN A 109 28.05 -36.24 17.09
CA ASN A 109 26.76 -36.10 16.40
C ASN A 109 25.78 -35.25 17.20
N ILE A 110 25.71 -35.42 18.53
CA ILE A 110 24.91 -34.55 19.41
C ILE A 110 25.35 -33.09 19.28
N SER A 111 26.66 -32.84 19.36
CA SER A 111 27.21 -31.49 19.20
C SER A 111 26.94 -30.89 17.81
N ASP A 112 27.14 -31.66 16.74
CA ASP A 112 26.92 -31.21 15.36
C ASP A 112 25.42 -30.93 15.11
N GLU A 113 24.52 -31.72 15.70
CA GLU A 113 23.08 -31.53 15.68
C GLU A 113 22.67 -30.24 16.40
N GLU A 114 23.17 -30.01 17.62
CA GLU A 114 22.90 -28.78 18.37
C GLU A 114 23.39 -27.53 17.63
N ILE A 115 24.61 -27.57 17.09
CA ILE A 115 25.20 -26.47 16.31
C ILE A 115 24.37 -26.23 15.04
N GLY A 116 24.01 -27.29 14.32
CA GLY A 116 23.20 -27.22 13.12
C GLY A 116 21.83 -26.61 13.37
N GLN A 117 21.10 -27.08 14.38
CA GLN A 117 19.79 -26.55 14.76
C GLN A 117 19.87 -25.08 15.21
N SER A 118 20.87 -24.74 16.01
CA SER A 118 21.12 -23.35 16.45
C SER A 118 21.37 -22.42 15.26
N ARG A 119 22.17 -22.88 14.28
CA ARG A 119 22.43 -22.13 13.03
C ARG A 119 21.16 -21.95 12.20
N ILE A 120 20.35 -23.00 12.03
CA ILE A 120 19.06 -22.92 11.31
C ILE A 120 18.11 -21.94 12.01
N ALA A 121 18.02 -21.98 13.34
CA ALA A 121 17.19 -21.05 14.11
C ALA A 121 17.66 -19.59 13.96
N ALA A 122 18.97 -19.34 14.01
CA ALA A 122 19.53 -18.01 13.80
C ALA A 122 19.24 -17.47 12.39
N LEU A 123 19.42 -18.30 11.35
CA LEU A 123 19.11 -17.94 9.97
C LEU A 123 17.61 -17.72 9.76
N SER A 124 16.75 -18.51 10.41
CA SER A 124 15.29 -18.34 10.39
C SER A 124 14.88 -16.99 10.96
N LYS A 125 15.48 -16.57 12.08
CA LYS A 125 15.26 -15.23 12.65
C LYS A 125 15.70 -14.11 11.71
N VAL A 126 16.83 -14.27 11.02
CA VAL A 126 17.28 -13.30 10.00
C VAL A 126 16.29 -13.23 8.83
N ASN A 127 15.76 -14.38 8.38
CA ASN A 127 14.78 -14.46 7.30
C ASN A 127 13.47 -13.75 7.67
N GLU A 128 12.99 -13.90 8.90
CA GLU A 128 11.82 -13.15 9.39
C GLU A 128 12.05 -11.63 9.41
N LEU A 129 13.24 -11.18 9.81
CA LEU A 129 13.60 -9.76 9.77
C LEU A 129 13.64 -9.25 8.32
N ASN A 130 14.21 -10.03 7.40
CA ASN A 130 14.24 -9.70 5.97
C ASN A 130 12.83 -9.66 5.37
N GLN A 131 11.94 -10.55 5.80
CA GLN A 131 10.53 -10.55 5.37
C GLN A 131 9.83 -9.26 5.81
N LYS A 132 10.03 -8.83 7.05
CA LYS A 132 9.51 -7.53 7.55
C LYS A 132 10.10 -6.35 6.79
N ALA A 133 11.41 -6.38 6.51
CA ALA A 133 12.07 -5.34 5.73
C ALA A 133 11.51 -5.24 4.30
N TRP A 134 11.29 -6.37 3.64
CA TRP A 134 10.66 -6.42 2.32
C TRP A 134 9.22 -5.89 2.35
N ALA A 135 8.41 -6.32 3.33
CA ALA A 135 7.04 -5.84 3.48
C ALA A 135 6.99 -4.32 3.71
N SER A 136 7.89 -3.78 4.54
CA SER A 136 8.02 -2.34 4.76
C SER A 136 8.44 -1.59 3.48
N ALA A 137 9.38 -2.11 2.71
CA ALA A 137 9.81 -1.51 1.45
C ALA A 137 8.67 -1.50 0.41
N LYS A 138 7.90 -2.59 0.33
CA LYS A 138 6.69 -2.68 -0.50
C LYS A 138 5.64 -1.65 -0.08
N ALA A 139 5.32 -1.57 1.21
CA ALA A 139 4.34 -0.62 1.73
C ALA A 139 4.75 0.84 1.46
N ARG A 140 6.04 1.18 1.60
CA ARG A 140 6.52 2.53 1.27
C ARG A 140 6.32 2.88 -0.21
N ARG A 141 6.58 1.93 -1.11
CA ARG A 141 6.32 2.13 -2.54
C ARG A 141 4.83 2.35 -2.82
N GLU A 142 3.96 1.55 -2.21
CA GLU A 142 2.50 1.69 -2.36
C GLU A 142 2.01 3.06 -1.83
N GLN A 143 2.56 3.52 -0.70
CA GLN A 143 2.29 4.84 -0.15
C GLN A 143 2.68 5.97 -1.12
N ILE A 144 3.86 5.90 -1.75
CA ILE A 144 4.28 6.87 -2.78
C ILE A 144 3.26 6.92 -3.93
N GLY A 145 2.72 5.77 -4.35
CA GLY A 145 1.68 5.71 -5.39
C GLY A 145 0.32 6.28 -4.96
N VAL A 146 0.00 6.27 -3.65
CA VAL A 146 -1.18 6.97 -3.11
C VAL A 146 -0.93 8.47 -3.11
N GLU A 147 0.18 8.94 -2.54
CA GLU A 147 0.56 10.36 -2.49
C GLU A 147 0.61 10.99 -3.89
N TYR A 148 1.09 10.24 -4.90
CA TYR A 148 1.13 10.70 -6.29
C TYR A 148 -0.27 10.89 -6.88
N ARG A 149 -1.20 9.96 -6.62
CA ARG A 149 -2.59 10.07 -7.07
C ARG A 149 -3.31 11.23 -6.40
N GLU A 150 -3.17 11.37 -5.09
CA GLU A 150 -3.74 12.50 -4.34
C GLU A 150 -3.25 13.86 -4.88
N ALA A 151 -1.95 13.97 -5.19
CA ALA A 151 -1.41 15.17 -5.83
C ALA A 151 -2.01 15.41 -7.22
N THR A 152 -2.20 14.35 -8.01
CA THR A 152 -2.78 14.41 -9.36
C THR A 152 -4.25 14.87 -9.32
N ASP A 153 -5.04 14.26 -8.44
CA ASP A 153 -6.47 14.58 -8.27
C ASP A 153 -6.65 16.02 -7.78
N TYR A 154 -5.79 16.47 -6.86
CA TYR A 154 -5.80 17.86 -6.39
C TYR A 154 -5.48 18.85 -7.51
N ILE A 155 -4.44 18.59 -8.33
CA ILE A 155 -4.09 19.47 -9.45
C ILE A 155 -5.26 19.57 -10.45
N ALA A 156 -5.90 18.45 -10.75
CA ALA A 156 -7.07 18.42 -11.64
C ALA A 156 -8.24 19.24 -11.06
N TRP A 157 -8.55 19.05 -9.77
CA TRP A 157 -9.56 19.84 -9.07
C TRP A 157 -9.23 21.34 -9.08
N ALA A 158 -7.99 21.72 -8.76
CA ALA A 158 -7.57 23.11 -8.69
C ALA A 158 -7.61 23.79 -10.07
N THR A 159 -7.24 23.06 -11.13
CA THR A 159 -7.31 23.55 -12.51
C THR A 159 -8.75 23.75 -12.96
N GLN A 160 -9.66 22.83 -12.61
CA GLN A 160 -11.08 22.99 -12.88
C GLN A 160 -11.66 24.18 -12.11
N ARG A 161 -11.24 24.36 -10.84
CA ARG A 161 -11.68 25.49 -10.00
C ARG A 161 -11.24 26.83 -10.58
N LEU A 162 -10.01 26.95 -11.08
CA LEU A 162 -9.53 28.15 -11.76
C LEU A 162 -10.41 28.48 -12.99
N ALA A 163 -10.68 27.49 -13.84
CA ALA A 163 -11.53 27.67 -15.01
C ALA A 163 -12.97 28.06 -14.64
N ASP A 164 -13.50 27.53 -13.53
CA ASP A 164 -14.82 27.91 -13.02
C ASP A 164 -14.86 29.35 -12.51
N ILE A 165 -13.80 29.83 -11.85
CA ILE A 165 -13.69 31.23 -11.43
C ILE A 165 -13.64 32.14 -12.66
N ASP A 166 -12.78 31.84 -13.64
CA ASP A 166 -12.63 32.64 -14.86
C ASP A 166 -13.96 32.73 -15.64
N ARG A 167 -14.69 31.62 -15.77
CA ARG A 167 -16.02 31.62 -16.40
C ARG A 167 -17.00 32.50 -15.63
N ARG A 168 -17.02 32.39 -14.30
CA ARG A 168 -17.99 33.10 -13.46
C ARG A 168 -17.73 34.59 -13.41
N GLU A 169 -16.47 35.01 -13.54
CA GLU A 169 -16.08 36.41 -13.69
C GLU A 169 -16.75 37.03 -14.93
N VAL A 170 -16.63 36.36 -16.09
CA VAL A 170 -17.29 36.81 -17.33
C VAL A 170 -18.82 36.83 -17.20
N GLU A 171 -19.42 35.78 -16.64
CA GLU A 171 -20.88 35.72 -16.43
C GLU A 171 -21.38 36.87 -15.53
N LEU A 172 -20.64 37.19 -14.46
CA LEU A 172 -21.01 38.27 -13.55
C LEU A 172 -20.85 39.64 -14.20
N GLU A 173 -19.82 39.87 -15.02
CA GLU A 173 -19.67 41.12 -15.78
C GLU A 173 -20.84 41.34 -16.75
N GLU A 174 -21.24 40.32 -17.50
CA GLU A 174 -22.37 40.39 -18.43
C GLU A 174 -23.70 40.68 -17.72
N LEU A 175 -23.97 39.94 -16.62
CA LEU A 175 -25.17 40.15 -15.80
C LEU A 175 -25.21 41.56 -15.21
N ARG A 176 -24.05 42.13 -14.85
CA ARG A 176 -23.96 43.50 -14.33
C ARG A 176 -24.22 44.54 -15.40
N CYS A 177 -23.67 44.36 -16.60
CA CYS A 177 -23.98 45.24 -17.73
C CYS A 177 -25.49 45.28 -18.01
N PHE A 178 -26.15 44.12 -17.96
CA PHE A 178 -27.60 44.03 -18.10
C PHE A 178 -28.34 44.69 -16.92
N SER A 179 -27.94 44.42 -15.68
CA SER A 179 -28.53 45.00 -14.46
C SER A 179 -28.46 46.52 -14.47
N ASN A 180 -27.31 47.09 -14.85
CA ASN A 180 -27.10 48.54 -14.96
C ASN A 180 -28.07 49.19 -15.94
N GLY A 181 -28.32 48.53 -17.08
CA GLY A 181 -29.30 49.01 -18.06
C GLY A 181 -30.72 49.07 -17.49
N LEU A 182 -31.11 48.07 -16.69
CA LEU A 182 -32.40 48.05 -16.00
C LEU A 182 -32.48 49.12 -14.91
N PHE A 183 -31.41 49.29 -14.13
CA PHE A 183 -31.31 50.30 -13.08
C PHE A 183 -31.47 51.72 -13.64
N VAL A 184 -30.72 52.07 -14.70
CA VAL A 184 -30.82 53.39 -15.36
C VAL A 184 -32.23 53.63 -15.91
N ARG A 185 -32.85 52.59 -16.50
CA ARG A 185 -34.23 52.68 -16.99
C ARG A 185 -35.22 52.94 -15.85
N ALA A 186 -35.05 52.23 -14.72
CA ALA A 186 -35.89 52.40 -13.54
C ALA A 186 -35.75 53.81 -12.96
N ILE A 187 -34.54 54.33 -12.79
CA ILE A 187 -34.29 55.71 -12.34
C ILE A 187 -34.97 56.73 -13.25
N LYS A 188 -34.85 56.57 -14.58
CA LYS A 188 -35.51 57.47 -15.53
C LYS A 188 -37.02 57.45 -15.33
N GLN A 189 -37.64 56.27 -15.28
CA GLN A 189 -39.09 56.13 -15.12
C GLN A 189 -39.59 56.75 -13.80
N HIS A 190 -38.85 56.56 -12.70
CA HIS A 190 -39.20 57.16 -11.41
C HIS A 190 -39.05 58.68 -11.42
N ASN A 191 -38.01 59.23 -12.06
CA ASN A 191 -37.83 60.68 -12.21
C ASN A 191 -38.89 61.31 -13.12
N ASP A 192 -39.23 60.66 -14.23
CA ASP A 192 -40.31 61.11 -15.12
C ASP A 192 -41.66 61.13 -14.37
N ALA A 193 -41.94 60.10 -13.56
CA ALA A 193 -43.14 60.04 -12.71
C ALA A 193 -43.16 61.14 -11.64
N LEU A 194 -42.04 61.40 -10.96
CA LEU A 194 -41.90 62.52 -10.02
C LEU A 194 -42.12 63.88 -10.70
N GLY A 195 -41.65 64.05 -11.95
CA GLY A 195 -41.88 65.25 -12.75
C GLY A 195 -43.37 65.49 -13.02
N VAL A 196 -44.09 64.44 -13.44
CA VAL A 196 -45.55 64.49 -13.66
C VAL A 196 -46.28 64.82 -12.37
N ILE A 197 -45.95 64.17 -11.25
CA ILE A 197 -46.58 64.44 -9.94
C ILE A 197 -46.37 65.88 -9.51
N ARG A 198 -45.17 66.45 -9.69
CA ARG A 198 -44.91 67.87 -9.37
C ARG A 198 -45.75 68.82 -10.20
N ILE A 199 -45.90 68.57 -11.50
CA ILE A 199 -46.78 69.37 -12.37
C ILE A 199 -48.22 69.29 -11.87
N LEU A 200 -48.72 68.07 -11.61
CA LEU A 200 -50.08 67.87 -11.12
C LEU A 200 -50.33 68.55 -9.76
N LYS A 201 -49.38 68.46 -8.82
CA LYS A 201 -49.47 69.15 -7.52
C LYS A 201 -49.50 70.67 -7.68
N ASN A 202 -48.71 71.23 -8.60
CA ASN A 202 -48.71 72.68 -8.89
C ASN A 202 -50.03 73.13 -9.51
N ASP A 203 -50.55 72.41 -10.50
CA ASP A 203 -51.85 72.70 -11.13
C ASP A 203 -53.00 72.65 -10.11
N LEU A 204 -53.00 71.62 -9.25
CA LEU A 204 -53.99 71.48 -8.19
C LEU A 204 -53.87 72.58 -7.13
N SER A 205 -52.65 73.01 -6.81
CA SER A 205 -52.43 74.12 -5.86
C SER A 205 -52.95 75.45 -6.40
N GLY A 206 -52.80 75.71 -7.70
CA GLY A 206 -53.39 76.87 -8.38
C GLY A 206 -54.91 76.84 -8.33
N TYR A 207 -55.51 75.67 -8.59
CA TYR A 207 -56.96 75.44 -8.45
C TYR A 207 -57.47 75.65 -7.02
N LEU A 208 -56.76 75.15 -6.01
CA LEU A 208 -57.15 75.24 -4.59
C LEU A 208 -56.99 76.65 -4.00
N THR A 209 -56.06 77.45 -4.52
CA THR A 209 -55.74 78.81 -4.01
C THR A 209 -56.44 79.93 -4.79
N GLY A 210 -57.13 79.61 -5.88
CA GLY A 210 -57.81 80.60 -6.74
C GLY A 210 -56.85 81.51 -7.51
N ALA A 211 -55.55 81.20 -7.52
CA ALA A 211 -54.56 81.90 -8.31
C ALA A 211 -54.62 81.42 -9.78
N PRO A 212 -54.50 82.31 -10.78
CA PRO A 212 -54.53 81.90 -12.18
C PRO A 212 -53.37 80.94 -12.45
N SER A 213 -53.70 79.70 -12.79
CA SER A 213 -52.77 78.64 -13.13
C SER A 213 -51.86 79.12 -14.26
N SER A 214 -50.56 79.29 -14.01
CA SER A 214 -49.61 79.69 -15.05
C SER A 214 -49.22 78.46 -15.89
N MET A 215 -50.10 78.04 -16.79
CA MET A 215 -49.81 77.65 -18.18
C MET A 215 -50.90 76.73 -18.77
N VAL A 216 -51.38 77.19 -19.92
CA VAL A 216 -52.21 76.49 -20.92
C VAL A 216 -53.62 76.14 -20.46
N GLU A 217 -54.59 76.92 -20.96
CA GLU A 217 -55.99 76.53 -21.15
C GLU A 217 -56.08 75.26 -22.03
N LEU A 218 -55.71 74.12 -21.49
CA LEU A 218 -56.26 72.85 -21.93
C LEU A 218 -57.55 72.71 -21.17
N LYS A 219 -58.70 72.76 -21.85
CA LYS A 219 -59.99 72.30 -21.31
C LYS A 219 -59.76 70.94 -20.66
N VAL A 220 -59.63 70.90 -19.34
CA VAL A 220 -59.42 69.68 -18.57
C VAL A 220 -60.80 69.04 -18.41
N GLU A 221 -61.16 68.15 -19.33
CA GLU A 221 -62.42 67.39 -19.23
C GLU A 221 -62.40 66.32 -18.13
N ASN A 222 -61.23 65.86 -17.68
CA ASN A 222 -61.12 65.14 -16.40
C ASN A 222 -59.65 65.03 -15.96
N VAL A 223 -59.33 65.43 -14.73
CA VAL A 223 -58.00 65.22 -14.12
C VAL A 223 -57.67 63.71 -14.05
N ALA A 224 -58.70 62.88 -13.89
CA ALA A 224 -58.59 61.43 -13.89
C ALA A 224 -58.07 60.85 -15.22
N ASP A 225 -58.42 61.43 -16.38
CA ASP A 225 -58.03 60.90 -17.69
C ASP A 225 -56.55 61.17 -18.02
N LYS A 226 -56.00 62.31 -17.57
CA LYS A 226 -54.56 62.58 -17.64
C LYS A 226 -53.78 61.65 -16.71
N LEU A 227 -54.27 61.41 -15.49
CA LEU A 227 -53.69 60.42 -14.56
C LEU A 227 -53.71 58.99 -15.13
N LYS A 228 -54.77 58.64 -15.87
CA LYS A 228 -54.92 57.33 -16.52
C LYS A 228 -53.89 57.09 -17.63
N GLN A 229 -53.46 58.12 -18.35
CA GLN A 229 -52.39 58.00 -19.38
C GLN A 229 -51.01 57.67 -18.78
N TYR A 230 -50.79 58.03 -17.51
CA TYR A 230 -49.56 57.72 -16.77
C TYR A 230 -49.72 56.55 -15.79
N SER A 231 -50.87 55.87 -15.78
CA SER A 231 -51.17 54.72 -14.92
C SER A 231 -50.11 53.62 -14.94
N GLN A 232 -49.50 53.40 -16.11
CA GLN A 232 -48.39 52.48 -16.35
C GLN A 232 -47.07 52.83 -15.63
N LEU A 233 -46.94 54.04 -15.06
CA LEU A 233 -45.78 54.47 -14.26
C LEU A 233 -45.98 54.26 -12.75
N PHE A 234 -47.17 53.80 -12.33
CA PHE A 234 -47.54 53.68 -10.92
C PHE A 234 -47.71 52.21 -10.53
N ASN A 235 -47.30 51.88 -9.30
CA ASN A 235 -47.51 50.56 -8.73
C ASN A 235 -49.01 50.23 -8.60
N GLN A 236 -49.37 48.94 -8.65
CA GLN A 236 -50.78 48.48 -8.57
C GLN A 236 -51.52 49.04 -7.34
N ASP A 237 -50.82 49.21 -6.22
CA ASP A 237 -51.37 49.77 -4.98
C ASP A 237 -51.68 51.26 -5.12
N ALA A 238 -50.79 52.05 -5.73
CA ALA A 238 -51.03 53.45 -6.05
C ALA A 238 -52.19 53.61 -7.03
N MET A 239 -52.26 52.76 -8.05
CA MET A 239 -53.39 52.70 -8.98
C MET A 239 -54.72 52.40 -8.30
N SER A 240 -54.73 51.50 -7.31
CA SER A 240 -55.94 51.16 -6.54
C SER A 240 -56.42 52.35 -5.71
N LYS A 241 -55.49 53.08 -5.06
CA LYS A 241 -55.81 54.29 -4.28
C LYS A 241 -56.31 55.43 -5.17
N PHE A 242 -55.73 55.62 -6.36
CA PHE A 242 -56.23 56.59 -7.33
C PHE A 242 -57.61 56.21 -7.89
N ALA A 243 -57.84 54.93 -8.18
CA ALA A 243 -59.15 54.45 -8.63
C ALA A 243 -60.23 54.63 -7.55
N GLN A 244 -59.86 54.41 -6.28
CA GLN A 244 -60.73 54.61 -5.13
C GLN A 244 -61.08 56.10 -4.95
N LEU A 245 -60.09 56.99 -5.02
CA LEU A 245 -60.29 58.44 -4.97
C LEU A 245 -61.11 58.98 -6.15
N ALA A 246 -60.91 58.46 -7.35
CA ALA A 246 -61.73 58.81 -8.52
C ALA A 246 -63.18 58.34 -8.36
N SER A 247 -63.41 57.18 -7.71
CA SER A 247 -64.75 56.68 -7.41
C SER A 247 -65.46 57.49 -6.31
N GLU A 248 -64.72 57.98 -5.32
CA GLU A 248 -65.22 58.90 -4.28
C GLU A 248 -65.56 60.28 -4.84
N GLN A 249 -64.78 60.78 -5.81
CA GLN A 249 -65.07 62.02 -6.52
C GLN A 249 -66.29 61.89 -7.45
N ALA A 250 -66.45 60.75 -8.12
CA ALA A 250 -67.63 60.47 -8.96
C ALA A 250 -68.91 60.34 -8.12
N SER A 251 -68.82 59.79 -6.91
CA SER A 251 -69.95 59.69 -5.97
C SER A 251 -70.27 61.03 -5.29
N GLY A 252 -69.27 61.83 -4.91
CA GLY A 252 -69.46 63.19 -4.40
C GLY A 252 -70.05 64.16 -5.44
N ASN A 253 -69.65 64.04 -6.72
CA ASN A 253 -70.28 64.79 -7.81
C ASN A 253 -71.70 64.30 -8.15
N ALA A 254 -72.00 63.01 -7.95
CA ALA A 254 -73.35 62.47 -8.11
C ALA A 254 -74.30 62.97 -6.99
N GLU A 255 -73.82 63.10 -5.75
CA GLU A 255 -74.58 63.76 -4.67
C GLU A 255 -74.77 65.27 -4.92
N LEU A 256 -73.78 65.95 -5.50
CA LEU A 256 -73.89 67.36 -5.88
C LEU A 256 -74.90 67.59 -7.03
N HIS A 257 -75.00 66.64 -7.97
CA HIS A 257 -75.99 66.67 -9.05
C HIS A 257 -77.40 66.24 -8.59
N ALA A 258 -77.52 65.33 -7.61
CA ALA A 258 -78.80 64.95 -7.02
C ALA A 258 -79.42 66.07 -6.15
N LEU A 259 -78.59 66.97 -5.60
CA LEU A 259 -79.02 68.17 -4.87
C LEU A 259 -79.31 69.39 -5.76
N GLY A 260 -79.06 69.30 -7.07
CA GLY A 260 -79.26 70.39 -8.03
C GLY A 260 -80.69 70.55 -8.57
N GLU A 261 -81.62 69.67 -8.20
CA GLU A 261 -83.02 69.67 -8.68
C GLU A 261 -84.09 69.90 -7.59
N SER A 262 -83.73 70.40 -6.41
CA SER A 262 -84.75 70.88 -5.46
C SER A 262 -84.64 72.38 -5.22
N GLU A 263 -85.64 73.11 -5.70
CA GLU A 263 -85.87 74.53 -5.47
C GLU A 263 -85.87 74.89 -3.96
N GLY A 264 -85.23 76.03 -3.65
CA GLY A 264 -85.53 76.88 -2.50
C GLY A 264 -85.05 76.36 -1.13
N THR A 265 -84.12 77.08 -0.49
CA THR A 265 -84.33 77.85 0.75
C THR A 265 -82.96 78.28 1.32
N THR A 266 -82.90 79.52 1.82
CA THR A 266 -81.76 80.18 2.46
C THR A 266 -81.36 79.59 3.81
N GLY A 267 -80.04 79.50 4.07
CA GLY A 267 -79.44 79.69 5.39
C GLY A 267 -78.81 78.46 6.06
N GLY A 268 -77.54 78.61 6.47
CA GLY A 268 -76.94 77.85 7.58
C GLY A 268 -75.98 76.73 7.20
N ASP A 269 -74.69 76.93 7.49
CA ASP A 269 -73.64 75.92 7.69
C ASP A 269 -73.43 74.85 6.61
N ARG A 270 -72.69 75.24 5.57
CA ARG A 270 -71.91 74.29 4.76
C ARG A 270 -70.82 73.69 5.64
N GLN A 271 -71.06 72.50 6.22
CA GLN A 271 -69.97 71.63 6.62
C GLN A 271 -69.05 71.41 5.41
N PRO A 272 -67.72 71.48 5.60
CA PRO A 272 -66.78 71.38 4.50
C PRO A 272 -66.83 69.95 3.96
N GLY A 273 -67.60 69.76 2.89
CA GLY A 273 -67.48 68.59 2.03
C GLY A 273 -66.00 68.43 1.70
N VAL A 274 -65.46 67.24 1.97
CA VAL A 274 -64.04 66.95 1.85
C VAL A 274 -63.55 67.49 0.52
N ASN A 275 -62.70 68.51 0.55
CA ASN A 275 -62.26 69.19 -0.65
C ASN A 275 -61.47 68.15 -1.46
N VAL A 276 -62.08 67.62 -2.53
CA VAL A 276 -61.50 66.51 -3.29
C VAL A 276 -60.12 66.88 -3.83
N GLY A 277 -59.87 68.16 -4.08
CA GLY A 277 -58.53 68.66 -4.41
C GLY A 277 -57.52 68.41 -3.28
N GLN A 278 -57.91 68.54 -2.01
CA GLN A 278 -57.02 68.22 -0.88
C GLN A 278 -56.73 66.72 -0.77
N LEU A 279 -57.72 65.86 -1.00
CA LEU A 279 -57.54 64.40 -1.04
C LEU A 279 -56.58 63.98 -2.15
N VAL A 280 -56.79 64.48 -3.37
CA VAL A 280 -55.92 64.20 -4.52
C VAL A 280 -54.51 64.76 -4.30
N TYR A 281 -54.39 65.95 -3.70
CA TYR A 281 -53.09 66.52 -3.33
C TYR A 281 -52.32 65.63 -2.34
N ASN A 282 -53.00 65.15 -1.28
CA ASN A 282 -52.40 64.28 -0.28
C ASN A 282 -51.95 62.94 -0.90
N ALA A 283 -52.78 62.32 -1.74
CA ALA A 283 -52.42 61.09 -2.45
C ALA A 283 -51.24 61.26 -3.42
N LEU A 284 -51.17 62.41 -4.13
CA LEU A 284 -50.01 62.77 -4.94
C LEU A 284 -48.76 62.99 -4.09
N SER A 285 -48.90 63.51 -2.86
CA SER A 285 -47.79 63.65 -1.92
C SER A 285 -47.28 62.30 -1.40
N ASP A 286 -48.17 61.41 -1.00
CA ASP A 286 -47.82 60.05 -0.57
C ASP A 286 -47.11 59.28 -1.69
N LEU A 287 -47.57 59.45 -2.92
CA LEU A 287 -46.94 58.85 -4.11
C LEU A 287 -45.56 59.44 -4.39
N GLU A 288 -45.39 60.76 -4.22
CA GLU A 288 -44.09 61.42 -4.34
C GLU A 288 -43.09 60.85 -3.31
N ASP A 289 -43.53 60.64 -2.07
CA ASP A 289 -42.68 60.10 -1.00
C ASP A 289 -42.36 58.62 -1.22
N GLN A 290 -43.32 57.82 -1.70
CA GLN A 290 -43.08 56.43 -2.09
C GLN A 290 -42.08 56.33 -3.24
N LEU A 291 -42.20 57.16 -4.27
CA LEU A 291 -41.27 57.16 -5.42
C LEU A 291 -39.87 57.59 -5.00
N LYS A 292 -39.73 58.61 -4.12
CA LYS A 292 -38.44 59.01 -3.55
C LYS A 292 -37.82 57.88 -2.72
N SER A 293 -38.61 57.21 -1.89
CA SER A 293 -38.14 56.08 -1.08
C SER A 293 -37.73 54.91 -1.96
N ALA A 294 -38.48 54.59 -3.01
CA ALA A 294 -38.15 53.53 -3.96
C ALA A 294 -36.86 53.84 -4.73
N LEU A 295 -36.65 55.10 -5.13
CA LEU A 295 -35.43 55.54 -5.80
C LEU A 295 -34.21 55.43 -4.89
N ALA A 296 -34.32 55.86 -3.62
CA ALA A 296 -33.26 55.69 -2.64
C ALA A 296 -32.95 54.20 -2.36
N ALA A 297 -33.98 53.34 -2.29
CA ALA A 297 -33.79 51.90 -2.11
C ALA A 297 -33.12 51.26 -3.33
N LEU A 298 -33.49 51.66 -4.56
CA LEU A 298 -32.84 51.21 -5.79
C LEU A 298 -31.36 51.59 -5.80
N GLU A 299 -31.02 52.84 -5.46
CA GLU A 299 -29.64 53.31 -5.40
C GLU A 299 -28.82 52.53 -4.36
N GLN A 300 -29.36 52.33 -3.15
CA GLN A 300 -28.68 51.55 -2.11
C GLN A 300 -28.46 50.09 -2.52
N ASN A 301 -29.46 49.45 -3.14
CA ASN A 301 -29.35 48.08 -3.61
C ASN A 301 -28.30 47.94 -4.72
N GLU A 302 -28.22 48.93 -5.62
CA GLU A 302 -27.20 48.94 -6.67
C GLU A 302 -25.79 49.05 -6.07
N ILE A 303 -25.58 50.01 -5.16
CA ILE A 303 -24.30 50.19 -4.47
C ILE A 303 -23.91 48.91 -3.69
N ALA A 304 -24.85 48.30 -2.97
CA ALA A 304 -24.60 47.05 -2.25
C ALA A 304 -24.23 45.91 -3.21
N GLY A 305 -24.90 45.81 -4.35
CA GLY A 305 -24.58 44.82 -5.39
C GLY A 305 -23.17 44.99 -5.96
N TYR A 306 -22.73 46.24 -6.14
CA TYR A 306 -21.36 46.55 -6.56
C TYR A 306 -20.32 46.19 -5.51
N TYR A 307 -20.57 46.49 -4.24
CA TYR A 307 -19.66 46.08 -3.17
C TYR A 307 -19.52 44.56 -3.07
N GLN A 308 -20.63 43.83 -3.13
CA GLN A 308 -20.59 42.36 -3.13
C GLN A 308 -19.81 41.78 -4.31
N LEU A 309 -19.91 42.39 -5.49
CA LEU A 309 -19.12 41.97 -6.64
C LEU A 309 -17.63 42.27 -6.45
N ALA A 310 -17.30 43.47 -5.97
CA ALA A 310 -15.92 43.87 -5.72
C ALA A 310 -15.26 42.96 -4.67
N ASP A 311 -15.97 42.65 -3.59
CA ASP A 311 -15.53 41.70 -2.56
C ASP A 311 -15.31 40.30 -3.18
N TRP A 312 -16.28 39.81 -3.97
CA TRP A 312 -16.15 38.52 -4.63
C TRP A 312 -14.96 38.46 -5.60
N LEU A 313 -14.71 39.52 -6.37
CA LEU A 313 -13.57 39.61 -7.29
C LEU A 313 -12.23 39.61 -6.52
N ALA A 314 -12.15 40.36 -5.41
CA ALA A 314 -10.97 40.41 -4.57
C ALA A 314 -10.67 39.04 -3.92
N ASP A 315 -11.70 38.38 -3.37
CA ASP A 315 -11.59 37.04 -2.80
C ASP A 315 -11.20 36.00 -3.87
N SER A 316 -11.77 36.13 -5.07
CA SER A 316 -11.47 35.24 -6.20
C SER A 316 -10.04 35.40 -6.70
N GLU A 317 -9.51 36.61 -6.76
CA GLU A 317 -8.10 36.85 -7.14
C GLU A 317 -7.13 36.24 -6.12
N ALA A 318 -7.43 36.40 -4.83
CA ALA A 318 -6.66 35.75 -3.76
C ALA A 318 -6.75 34.22 -3.85
N GLU A 319 -7.93 33.68 -4.16
CA GLU A 319 -8.12 32.24 -4.39
C GLU A 319 -7.32 31.76 -5.62
N LYS A 320 -7.34 32.50 -6.74
CA LYS A 320 -6.57 32.16 -7.95
C LYS A 320 -5.07 32.05 -7.66
N VAL A 321 -4.50 33.03 -6.98
CA VAL A 321 -3.07 33.02 -6.60
C VAL A 321 -2.77 31.81 -5.69
N HIS A 322 -3.61 31.57 -4.68
CA HIS A 322 -3.44 30.42 -3.80
C HIS A 322 -3.51 29.07 -4.56
N LEU A 323 -4.44 28.93 -5.49
CA LEU A 323 -4.59 27.73 -6.31
C LEU A 323 -3.39 27.53 -7.25
N GLN A 324 -2.87 28.58 -7.86
CA GLN A 324 -1.67 28.52 -8.70
C GLN A 324 -0.44 28.07 -7.90
N ASP A 325 -0.24 28.63 -6.70
CA ASP A 325 0.83 28.23 -5.79
C ASP A 325 0.69 26.77 -5.34
N GLU A 326 -0.52 26.32 -5.04
CA GLU A 326 -0.77 24.92 -4.71
C GLU A 326 -0.53 23.99 -5.91
N ILE A 327 -0.97 24.34 -7.11
CA ILE A 327 -0.68 23.57 -8.33
C ILE A 327 0.83 23.44 -8.50
N GLN A 328 1.59 24.53 -8.38
CA GLN A 328 3.05 24.49 -8.49
C GLN A 328 3.67 23.59 -7.43
N ARG A 329 3.25 23.72 -6.16
CA ARG A 329 3.73 22.88 -5.05
C ARG A 329 3.43 21.40 -5.28
N LYS A 330 2.23 21.05 -5.76
CA LYS A 330 1.84 19.67 -6.04
C LYS A 330 2.54 19.10 -7.26
N THR A 331 2.80 19.89 -8.30
CA THR A 331 3.61 19.47 -9.45
C THR A 331 5.05 19.16 -9.03
N GLN A 332 5.67 20.01 -8.21
CA GLN A 332 7.00 19.73 -7.66
C GLN A 332 7.00 18.48 -6.75
N LEU A 333 5.90 18.24 -6.03
CA LEU A 333 5.73 17.01 -5.26
C LEU A 333 5.65 15.79 -6.17
N GLN A 334 4.88 15.83 -7.26
CA GLN A 334 4.81 14.75 -8.25
C GLN A 334 6.20 14.41 -8.81
N ASP A 335 6.99 15.41 -9.21
CA ASP A 335 8.34 15.21 -9.73
C ASP A 335 9.23 14.50 -8.70
N LYS A 336 9.17 14.91 -7.43
CA LYS A 336 9.89 14.26 -6.33
C LYS A 336 9.41 12.83 -6.11
N LEU A 337 8.10 12.59 -6.16
CA LEU A 337 7.51 11.27 -5.95
C LEU A 337 7.90 10.29 -7.06
N VAL A 338 8.01 10.74 -8.31
CA VAL A 338 8.51 9.90 -9.43
C VAL A 338 9.93 9.41 -9.16
N VAL A 339 10.83 10.30 -8.71
CA VAL A 339 12.20 9.92 -8.34
C VAL A 339 12.20 8.98 -7.12
N GLN A 340 11.39 9.28 -6.11
CA GLN A 340 11.26 8.43 -4.93
C GLN A 340 10.68 7.04 -5.26
N GLU A 341 9.76 6.93 -6.22
CA GLU A 341 9.22 5.65 -6.65
C GLU A 341 10.29 4.77 -7.26
N GLN A 342 11.15 5.32 -8.12
CA GLN A 342 12.28 4.59 -8.71
C GLN A 342 13.25 4.11 -7.62
N ALA A 343 13.57 4.97 -6.65
CA ALA A 343 14.40 4.60 -5.51
C ALA A 343 13.75 3.51 -4.64
N ALA A 344 12.45 3.64 -4.34
CA ALA A 344 11.69 2.67 -3.56
C ALA A 344 11.61 1.30 -4.26
N LEU A 345 11.48 1.29 -5.59
CA LEU A 345 11.49 0.08 -6.40
C LEU A 345 12.85 -0.64 -6.32
N ALA A 346 13.95 0.10 -6.38
CA ALA A 346 15.29 -0.46 -6.21
C ALA A 346 15.50 -1.04 -4.80
N VAL A 347 15.04 -0.34 -3.75
CA VAL A 347 15.10 -0.83 -2.37
C VAL A 347 14.24 -2.08 -2.19
N GLN A 348 13.03 -2.11 -2.74
CA GLN A 348 12.14 -3.28 -2.72
C GLN A 348 12.80 -4.48 -3.42
N ALA A 349 13.40 -4.27 -4.59
CA ALA A 349 14.09 -5.33 -5.33
C ALA A 349 15.29 -5.89 -4.55
N LYS A 350 16.10 -5.00 -3.94
CA LYS A 350 17.22 -5.42 -3.08
C LYS A 350 16.73 -6.21 -1.86
N ALA A 351 15.69 -5.73 -1.17
CA ALA A 351 15.11 -6.42 -0.02
C ALA A 351 14.58 -7.81 -0.40
N ASN A 352 13.98 -7.95 -1.59
CA ASN A 352 13.51 -9.24 -2.11
C ASN A 352 14.67 -10.20 -2.41
N SER A 353 15.77 -9.70 -2.98
CA SER A 353 16.98 -10.50 -3.19
C SER A 353 17.54 -11.02 -1.88
N VAL A 354 17.71 -10.14 -0.89
CA VAL A 354 18.24 -10.50 0.43
C VAL A 354 17.33 -11.52 1.14
N LEU A 355 16.01 -11.40 1.01
CA LEU A 355 15.06 -12.38 1.53
C LEU A 355 15.22 -13.76 0.88
N LYS A 356 15.40 -13.80 -0.45
CA LYS A 356 15.68 -15.05 -1.16
C LYS A 356 17.01 -15.66 -0.72
N ASP A 357 18.04 -14.84 -0.57
CA ASP A 357 19.36 -15.28 -0.13
C ASP A 357 19.30 -15.86 1.30
N SER A 358 18.54 -15.25 2.21
CA SER A 358 18.34 -15.81 3.56
C SER A 358 17.56 -17.11 3.54
N GLN A 359 16.54 -17.24 2.68
CA GLN A 359 15.82 -18.50 2.53
C GLN A 359 16.71 -19.61 1.97
N ASN A 360 17.54 -19.29 0.97
CA ASN A 360 18.51 -20.22 0.41
C ASN A 360 19.55 -20.66 1.45
N ALA A 361 20.01 -19.75 2.32
CA ALA A 361 20.92 -20.07 3.41
C ALA A 361 20.30 -21.04 4.44
N ILE A 362 19.01 -20.89 4.76
CA ILE A 362 18.27 -21.84 5.61
C ILE A 362 18.22 -23.21 4.94
N ASN A 363 17.85 -23.25 3.66
CA ASN A 363 17.76 -24.51 2.90
C ASN A 363 19.12 -25.21 2.84
N ALA A 364 20.20 -24.48 2.59
CA ALA A 364 21.55 -25.01 2.57
C ALA A 364 22.00 -25.53 3.95
N ALA A 365 21.75 -24.78 5.03
CA ALA A 365 22.07 -25.23 6.39
C ALA A 365 21.28 -26.49 6.79
N THR A 366 20.02 -26.56 6.38
CA THR A 366 19.14 -27.72 6.59
C THR A 366 19.67 -28.94 5.82
N ALA A 367 20.07 -28.77 4.55
CA ALA A 367 20.66 -29.82 3.74
C ALA A 367 21.96 -30.35 4.35
N SER A 368 22.88 -29.46 4.76
CA SER A 368 24.14 -29.88 5.42
C SER A 368 23.91 -30.66 6.72
N LEU A 369 22.86 -30.33 7.49
CA LEU A 369 22.52 -31.09 8.68
C LEU A 369 21.98 -32.47 8.33
N TYR A 370 21.17 -32.60 7.28
CA TYR A 370 20.73 -33.90 6.79
C TYR A 370 21.89 -34.77 6.30
N GLU A 371 22.85 -34.20 5.57
CA GLU A 371 24.06 -34.91 5.14
C GLU A 371 24.89 -35.44 6.32
N LEU A 372 25.02 -34.64 7.40
CA LEU A 372 25.71 -35.06 8.62
C LEU A 372 24.99 -36.23 9.30
N ARG A 373 23.66 -36.20 9.38
CA ARG A 373 22.85 -37.30 9.94
C ARG A 373 22.99 -38.57 9.13
N GLU A 374 22.90 -38.48 7.80
CA GLU A 374 23.06 -39.64 6.91
C GLU A 374 24.45 -40.27 7.05
N LEU A 375 25.49 -39.45 7.16
CA LEU A 375 26.86 -39.92 7.38
C LEU A 375 27.01 -40.60 8.75
N TYR A 376 26.44 -40.03 9.80
CA TYR A 376 26.43 -40.64 11.13
C TYR A 376 25.72 -42.00 11.13
N ASP A 377 24.50 -42.08 10.55
CA ASP A 377 23.72 -43.31 10.50
C ASP A 377 24.45 -44.41 9.69
N THR A 378 25.11 -44.03 8.60
CA THR A 378 25.92 -44.95 7.79
C THR A 378 27.10 -45.51 8.58
N GLU A 379 27.84 -44.64 9.29
CA GLU A 379 28.99 -45.07 10.11
C GLU A 379 28.57 -45.89 11.33
N LEU A 380 27.43 -45.56 11.95
CA LEU A 380 26.85 -46.32 13.05
C LEU A 380 26.51 -47.74 12.59
N ASN A 381 25.81 -47.88 11.46
CA ASN A 381 25.48 -49.18 10.89
C ASN A 381 26.73 -49.99 10.56
N ARG A 382 27.74 -49.37 9.93
CA ARG A 382 29.02 -50.00 9.64
C ARG A 382 29.69 -50.56 10.91
N ARG A 383 29.77 -49.77 11.98
CA ARG A 383 30.40 -50.20 13.25
C ARG A 383 29.61 -51.29 13.95
N ASN A 384 28.29 -51.26 13.87
CA ASN A 384 27.43 -52.32 14.38
C ASN A 384 27.66 -53.64 13.64
N GLU A 385 27.77 -53.60 12.31
CA GLU A 385 28.12 -54.76 11.48
C GLU A 385 29.51 -55.31 11.83
N GLU A 386 30.52 -54.44 11.98
CA GLU A 386 31.87 -54.84 12.38
C GLU A 386 31.90 -55.52 13.75
N ASN A 387 31.19 -54.96 14.74
CA ASN A 387 31.09 -55.55 16.06
C ASN A 387 30.39 -56.92 16.04
N ALA A 388 29.36 -57.09 15.20
CA ALA A 388 28.68 -58.37 15.03
C ALA A 388 29.60 -59.44 14.41
N ILE A 389 30.41 -59.06 13.41
CA ILE A 389 31.42 -59.94 12.82
C ILE A 389 32.49 -60.33 13.85
N ILE A 390 32.98 -59.38 14.64
CA ILE A 390 33.97 -59.66 15.68
C ILE A 390 33.39 -60.63 16.72
N ASP A 391 32.13 -60.46 17.12
CA ASP A 391 31.44 -61.37 18.04
C ASP A 391 31.29 -62.79 17.48
N GLU A 392 30.98 -62.92 16.19
CA GLU A 392 30.92 -64.21 15.51
C GLU A 392 32.30 -64.88 15.44
N VAL A 393 33.36 -64.13 15.11
CA VAL A 393 34.74 -64.63 15.08
C VAL A 393 35.18 -65.09 16.48
N ILE A 394 34.89 -64.32 17.53
CA ILE A 394 35.15 -64.72 18.93
C ILE A 394 34.40 -66.02 19.26
N HIS A 395 33.16 -66.19 18.80
CA HIS A 395 32.36 -67.38 19.06
C HIS A 395 32.94 -68.62 18.38
N ILE A 396 33.26 -68.54 17.08
CA ILE A 396 33.87 -69.64 16.31
C ILE A 396 35.22 -70.01 16.93
N PHE A 397 36.05 -69.03 17.30
CA PHE A 397 37.33 -69.28 17.93
C PHE A 397 37.18 -70.01 19.29
N LYS A 398 36.15 -69.68 20.09
CA LYS A 398 35.81 -70.41 21.33
C LYS A 398 35.44 -71.85 21.08
N GLN A 399 34.60 -72.09 20.08
CA GLN A 399 34.17 -73.44 19.72
C GLN A 399 35.35 -74.29 19.27
N GLN A 400 36.21 -73.77 18.38
CA GLN A 400 37.39 -74.48 17.89
C GLN A 400 38.36 -74.82 19.03
N VAL A 401 38.65 -73.87 19.92
CA VAL A 401 39.52 -74.13 21.09
C VAL A 401 38.92 -75.23 22.01
N LEU A 402 37.61 -75.21 22.25
CA LEU A 402 36.92 -76.23 23.07
C LEU A 402 36.90 -77.61 22.42
N GLU A 403 36.61 -77.70 21.12
CA GLU A 403 36.63 -78.95 20.36
C GLU A 403 38.04 -79.57 20.36
N MET A 404 39.07 -78.75 20.18
CA MET A 404 40.47 -79.19 20.23
C MET A 404 40.90 -79.64 21.64
N ALA A 405 40.47 -78.95 22.70
CA ALA A 405 40.70 -79.37 24.08
C ALA A 405 40.05 -80.74 24.41
N ASN A 406 38.88 -80.99 23.85
CA ASN A 406 38.19 -82.27 23.99
C ASN A 406 38.89 -83.41 23.22
N GLN A 407 39.44 -83.14 22.03
CA GLN A 407 40.20 -84.13 21.25
C GLN A 407 41.53 -84.51 21.92
N THR A 408 42.23 -83.57 22.55
CA THR A 408 43.46 -83.85 23.32
C THR A 408 43.19 -84.63 24.61
N SER A 409 41.99 -84.52 25.20
CA SER A 409 41.57 -85.32 26.36
C SER A 409 41.26 -86.79 26.01
N TYR A 410 40.84 -87.09 24.78
CA TYR A 410 40.56 -88.47 24.33
C TYR A 410 41.79 -89.23 23.81
N GLY A 411 42.90 -88.52 23.50
CA GLY A 411 44.20 -89.12 23.17
C GLY A 411 45.02 -89.60 24.37
N LYS A 412 44.54 -89.40 25.61
CA LYS A 412 45.11 -89.95 26.85
C LYS A 412 44.23 -91.09 27.39
N LYS A 413 44.13 -92.19 26.66
CA LYS A 413 43.75 -93.51 27.21
C LYS A 413 44.61 -94.59 26.59
#